data_AF-A0A6P9BDF6-F1
#
_entry.id   AF-A0A6P9BDF6-F1
#
_cell.length_a   1.000
_cell.length_b   1.000
_cell.length_c   1.000
_cell.angle_alpha   90.00
_cell.angle_beta   90.00
_cell.angle_gamma   90.00
#
_symmetry.space_group_name_H-M   'P 1'
#
loop_
_entity.id
_entity.type
_entity.pdbx_description
1 polymer ?
#
loop_
_entity_poly.entity_id
_entity_poly.type
_entity_poly.pdbx_seq_one_letter_code
_entity_poly.pdbx_strand_id
1 'polypeptide(L)'
;MDAVNGLLPAQNQPGIELSRKDEERGEESEFLQEETLRSAAAETSSLKSRSSIIFWKCKLWMIITSVFLVLILVIALSLILYSVVYIDEDEYWDLELIASGVPRNFSGIVNVKCPNPNVNLSESAYDVFSKNLNKRLNDVYSHSPGLGIYFISSEVISFSRENNIASYYLQFLVPIENADFMTYRMSEEFIMNILRQNIYDKQNISDLDIPECTDITLDPSSVTIKLI
;
A
#
# COMPACT_ATOMS: atom_id res chain seq x y z
N MET A 1 36.16 -13.82 27.76
CA MET A 1 37.47 -13.58 28.38
C MET A 1 37.67 -12.08 28.51
N ASP A 2 38.14 -11.68 29.69
CA ASP A 2 39.10 -10.60 29.97
C ASP A 2 38.86 -9.16 29.46
N ALA A 3 39.06 -8.21 30.38
CA ALA A 3 39.00 -6.77 30.15
C ALA A 3 40.35 -6.12 30.45
N VAL A 4 40.69 -5.04 29.74
CA VAL A 4 41.83 -4.15 30.05
C VAL A 4 41.40 -2.69 29.85
N ASN A 5 41.85 -1.80 30.74
CA ASN A 5 41.50 -0.38 30.77
C ASN A 5 42.60 0.52 30.17
N GLY A 6 42.26 1.74 29.75
CA GLY A 6 43.21 2.79 29.33
C GLY A 6 42.51 3.93 28.57
N LEU A 7 41.92 4.94 29.24
CA LEU A 7 42.51 6.16 29.83
C LEU A 7 42.71 7.33 28.81
N LEU A 8 42.28 8.52 29.23
CA LEU A 8 42.17 9.82 28.53
C LEU A 8 43.34 10.78 28.89
N PRO A 9 43.43 12.06 28.43
CA PRO A 9 43.12 12.73 27.14
C PRO A 9 44.25 13.72 26.66
N ALA A 10 43.94 14.63 25.70
CA ALA A 10 44.58 15.95 25.44
C ALA A 10 46.02 16.00 24.85
N GLN A 11 46.61 17.15 24.41
CA GLN A 11 46.18 18.23 23.49
C GLN A 11 47.42 19.11 23.11
N ASN A 12 47.51 19.61 21.86
CA ASN A 12 48.27 20.80 21.37
C ASN A 12 49.82 20.98 21.50
N GLN A 13 50.44 21.30 20.33
CA GLN A 13 51.61 22.21 20.11
C GLN A 13 53.00 21.84 20.72
N PRO A 14 54.14 22.51 20.38
CA PRO A 14 54.41 23.75 19.58
C PRO A 14 54.70 23.42 18.08
N GLY A 15 55.46 24.16 17.23
CA GLY A 15 56.28 25.40 17.35
C GLY A 15 56.90 25.86 16.01
N ILE A 16 57.56 27.03 15.97
CA ILE A 16 58.24 27.64 14.79
C ILE A 16 59.52 28.40 15.24
N GLU A 17 60.61 28.37 14.46
CA GLU A 17 61.72 29.36 14.43
C GLU A 17 62.55 29.24 13.12
N LEU A 18 63.42 30.20 12.83
CA LEU A 18 64.05 30.45 11.51
C LEU A 18 65.43 29.77 11.27
N SER A 19 65.83 29.61 9.99
CA SER A 19 67.10 30.19 9.47
C SER A 19 67.14 30.28 7.93
N ARG A 20 68.25 30.78 7.36
CA ARG A 20 68.32 31.53 6.09
C ARG A 20 69.18 30.89 4.99
N LYS A 21 68.93 31.33 3.75
CA LYS A 21 69.71 31.15 2.49
C LYS A 21 70.73 32.30 2.31
N ASP A 22 71.65 32.20 1.34
CA ASP A 22 72.13 33.22 0.36
C ASP A 22 73.17 32.49 -0.58
N GLU A 23 73.74 32.97 -1.70
CA GLU A 23 73.97 34.33 -2.25
C GLU A 23 74.15 34.29 -3.81
N GLU A 24 74.02 35.46 -4.48
CA GLU A 24 74.41 35.95 -5.87
C GLU A 24 74.60 35.01 -7.11
N ARG A 25 74.09 35.31 -8.33
CA ARG A 25 74.23 36.45 -9.31
C ARG A 25 75.60 36.43 -10.05
N GLY A 26 75.74 36.62 -11.38
CA GLY A 26 74.81 36.89 -12.52
C GLY A 26 75.59 37.55 -13.71
N GLU A 27 75.08 38.09 -14.82
CA GLU A 27 73.74 38.26 -15.47
C GLU A 27 73.94 38.47 -17.01
N GLU A 28 72.94 38.20 -17.88
CA GLU A 28 72.91 38.45 -19.36
C GLU A 28 71.49 38.93 -19.77
N SER A 29 71.32 39.84 -20.75
CA SER A 29 70.11 40.69 -20.77
C SER A 29 69.42 41.05 -22.11
N GLU A 30 69.81 40.52 -23.28
CA GLU A 30 69.14 40.88 -24.56
C GLU A 30 68.15 39.83 -25.11
N PHE A 31 68.35 38.54 -24.84
CA PHE A 31 67.47 37.46 -25.37
C PHE A 31 66.06 37.43 -24.73
N LEU A 32 65.93 37.91 -23.49
CA LEU A 32 64.70 37.77 -22.68
C LEU A 32 63.49 38.56 -23.21
N GLN A 33 63.70 39.64 -23.98
CA GLN A 33 62.63 40.62 -24.21
C GLN A 33 61.58 40.18 -25.25
N GLU A 34 61.97 39.47 -26.31
CA GLU A 34 61.00 38.95 -27.30
C GLU A 34 60.20 37.75 -26.74
N GLU A 35 60.85 36.86 -25.99
CA GLU A 35 60.19 35.71 -25.34
C GLU A 35 59.15 36.16 -24.30
N THR A 36 59.50 37.17 -23.48
CA THR A 36 58.58 37.77 -22.49
C THR A 36 57.32 38.33 -23.13
N LEU A 37 57.44 39.02 -24.29
CA LEU A 37 56.30 39.69 -24.92
C LEU A 37 55.31 38.70 -25.59
N ARG A 38 55.81 37.58 -26.13
CA ARG A 38 54.93 36.48 -26.59
C ARG A 38 54.29 35.73 -25.42
N SER A 39 55.04 35.50 -24.34
CA SER A 39 54.52 34.83 -23.15
C SER A 39 53.35 35.60 -22.51
N ALA A 40 53.51 36.91 -22.27
CA ALA A 40 52.46 37.74 -21.68
C ALA A 40 51.15 37.76 -22.49
N ALA A 41 51.24 37.70 -23.83
CA ALA A 41 50.07 37.61 -24.71
C ALA A 41 49.38 36.22 -24.65
N ALA A 42 50.16 35.15 -24.49
CA ALA A 42 49.65 33.78 -24.33
C ALA A 42 49.01 33.55 -22.93
N GLU A 43 49.60 34.10 -21.88
CA GLU A 43 49.05 33.99 -20.51
C GLU A 43 47.76 34.79 -20.35
N THR A 44 47.72 36.04 -20.81
CA THR A 44 46.50 36.87 -20.72
C THR A 44 45.34 36.31 -21.54
N SER A 45 45.59 35.73 -22.71
CA SER A 45 44.55 35.08 -23.53
C SER A 45 44.07 33.75 -22.93
N SER A 46 44.98 32.92 -22.40
CA SER A 46 44.62 31.63 -21.77
C SER A 46 43.88 31.81 -20.44
N LEU A 47 44.25 32.79 -19.61
CA LEU A 47 43.52 33.13 -18.37
C LEU A 47 42.11 33.67 -18.65
N LYS A 48 41.96 34.52 -19.67
CA LYS A 48 40.64 35.03 -20.12
C LYS A 48 39.75 33.90 -20.67
N SER A 49 40.32 32.96 -21.41
CA SER A 49 39.64 31.74 -21.84
C SER A 49 39.20 30.87 -20.64
N ARG A 50 40.12 30.51 -19.75
CA ARG A 50 39.87 29.62 -18.61
C ARG A 50 38.81 30.17 -17.65
N SER A 51 38.84 31.47 -17.36
CA SER A 51 37.85 32.14 -16.49
C SER A 51 36.45 32.15 -17.11
N SER A 52 36.31 32.39 -18.42
CA SER A 52 35.02 32.36 -19.11
C SER A 52 34.32 30.98 -19.04
N ILE A 53 35.09 29.90 -19.15
CA ILE A 53 34.60 28.52 -19.06
C ILE A 53 34.05 28.23 -17.65
N ILE A 54 34.72 28.72 -16.61
CA ILE A 54 34.28 28.58 -15.22
C ILE A 54 33.01 29.41 -14.98
N PHE A 55 32.97 30.65 -15.46
CA PHE A 55 31.82 31.55 -15.29
C PHE A 55 30.55 31.01 -15.97
N TRP A 56 30.68 30.44 -17.19
CA TRP A 56 29.57 29.76 -17.87
C TRP A 56 29.12 28.51 -17.11
N LYS A 57 30.05 27.68 -16.61
CA LYS A 57 29.71 26.50 -15.79
C LYS A 57 28.97 26.85 -14.51
N CYS A 58 29.40 27.88 -13.76
CA CYS A 58 28.70 28.33 -12.56
C CYS A 58 27.30 28.87 -12.88
N LYS A 59 27.15 29.66 -13.96
CA LYS A 59 25.84 30.16 -14.40
C LYS A 59 24.91 29.03 -14.84
N LEU A 60 25.43 28.01 -15.52
CA LEU A 60 24.68 26.82 -15.91
C LEU A 60 24.25 25.99 -14.69
N TRP A 61 25.14 25.76 -13.72
CA TRP A 61 24.82 25.08 -12.47
C TRP A 61 23.72 25.80 -11.68
N MET A 62 23.76 27.13 -11.59
CA MET A 62 22.72 27.94 -10.94
C MET A 62 21.36 27.85 -11.63
N ILE A 63 21.32 27.71 -12.97
CA ILE A 63 20.08 27.47 -13.71
C ILE A 63 19.56 26.05 -13.41
N ILE A 64 20.45 25.05 -13.44
CA ILE A 64 20.09 23.64 -13.16
C ILE A 64 19.54 23.47 -11.75
N THR A 65 20.19 24.03 -10.72
CA THR A 65 19.72 23.94 -9.33
C THR A 65 18.43 24.74 -9.11
N SER A 66 18.23 25.86 -9.81
CA SER A 66 16.97 26.60 -9.80
C SER A 66 15.81 25.78 -10.38
N VAL A 67 16.02 25.08 -11.50
CA VAL A 67 15.01 24.17 -12.08
C VAL A 67 14.68 23.02 -11.13
N PHE A 68 15.69 22.40 -10.51
CA PHE A 68 15.44 21.36 -9.49
C PHE A 68 14.69 21.90 -8.27
N LEU A 69 14.99 23.11 -7.78
CA LEU A 69 14.24 23.75 -6.69
C LEU A 69 12.76 23.98 -7.05
N VAL A 70 12.48 24.45 -8.26
CA VAL A 70 11.09 24.63 -8.73
C VAL A 70 10.37 23.29 -8.84
N LEU A 71 11.02 22.24 -9.37
CA LEU A 71 10.45 20.90 -9.45
C LEU A 71 10.16 20.32 -8.05
N ILE A 72 11.09 20.45 -7.09
CA ILE A 72 10.90 20.02 -5.70
C ILE A 72 9.73 20.79 -5.05
N LEU A 73 9.63 22.11 -5.29
CA LEU A 73 8.54 22.93 -4.77
C LEU A 73 7.18 22.54 -5.37
N VAL A 74 7.11 22.27 -6.67
CA VAL A 74 5.88 21.77 -7.33
C VAL A 74 5.49 20.40 -6.77
N ILE A 75 6.44 19.47 -6.64
CA ILE A 75 6.19 18.14 -6.05
C ILE A 75 5.70 18.29 -4.60
N ALA A 76 6.33 19.14 -3.78
CA ALA A 76 5.93 19.36 -2.41
C ALA A 76 4.50 19.96 -2.31
N LEU A 77 4.16 20.93 -3.15
CA LEU A 77 2.80 21.49 -3.22
C LEU A 77 1.77 20.46 -3.69
N SER A 78 2.09 19.65 -4.71
CA SER A 78 1.23 18.56 -5.17
C SER A 78 1.01 17.50 -4.08
N LEU A 79 2.06 17.13 -3.34
CA LEU A 79 1.97 16.19 -2.22
C LEU A 79 1.15 16.78 -1.06
N ILE A 80 1.32 18.06 -0.72
CA ILE A 80 0.52 18.72 0.32
C ILE A 80 -0.96 18.75 -0.08
N LEU A 81 -1.28 19.13 -1.33
CA LEU A 81 -2.66 19.15 -1.83
C LEU A 81 -3.28 17.75 -1.92
N TYR A 82 -2.50 16.71 -2.23
CA TYR A 82 -2.93 15.32 -2.20
C TYR A 82 -3.09 14.76 -0.77
N SER A 83 -2.24 15.21 0.17
CA SER A 83 -2.32 14.85 1.59
C SER A 83 -3.50 15.49 2.31
N VAL A 84 -4.10 16.54 1.75
CA VAL A 84 -5.48 16.95 2.09
C VAL A 84 -6.43 15.98 1.39
N VAL A 85 -6.48 14.75 1.88
CA VAL A 85 -7.50 13.77 1.48
C VAL A 85 -8.83 14.30 1.98
N TYR A 86 -9.68 14.71 1.03
CA TYR A 86 -11.10 14.89 1.31
C TYR A 86 -11.70 13.50 1.53
N ILE A 87 -12.03 13.19 2.78
CA ILE A 87 -12.84 12.01 3.13
C ILE A 87 -14.26 12.35 2.71
N ASP A 88 -14.84 11.57 1.79
CA ASP A 88 -16.22 11.77 1.37
C ASP A 88 -17.18 11.38 2.52
N GLU A 89 -18.37 11.97 2.55
CA GLU A 89 -19.30 11.79 3.68
C GLU A 89 -19.82 10.35 3.79
N ASP A 90 -19.64 9.51 2.76
CA ASP A 90 -19.98 8.09 2.78
C ASP A 90 -18.83 7.14 3.16
N GLU A 91 -17.56 7.59 3.08
CA GLU A 91 -16.35 6.91 3.59
C GLU A 91 -16.09 7.18 5.09
N TYR A 92 -16.74 8.17 5.69
CA TYR A 92 -16.59 8.47 7.12
C TYR A 92 -17.34 7.47 8.01
N TRP A 93 -16.62 6.77 8.89
CA TRP A 93 -17.16 5.76 9.79
C TRP A 93 -17.13 6.20 11.25
N ASP A 94 -18.30 6.52 11.81
CA ASP A 94 -18.46 6.76 13.24
C ASP A 94 -18.52 5.42 14.00
N LEU A 95 -17.44 5.11 14.73
CA LEU A 95 -17.30 3.88 15.50
C LEU A 95 -18.20 3.84 16.75
N GLU A 96 -18.66 4.98 17.27
CA GLU A 96 -19.56 5.05 18.43
C GLU A 96 -21.01 4.77 18.00
N LEU A 97 -21.44 5.30 16.84
CA LEU A 97 -22.72 4.94 16.20
C LEU A 97 -22.77 3.47 15.74
N ILE A 98 -21.62 2.87 15.37
CA ILE A 98 -21.52 1.43 15.11
C ILE A 98 -21.58 0.63 16.42
N ALA A 99 -20.79 1.00 17.45
CA ALA A 99 -20.72 0.27 18.71
C ALA A 99 -22.03 0.31 19.52
N SER A 100 -22.85 1.35 19.34
CA SER A 100 -24.21 1.46 19.88
C SER A 100 -25.29 0.78 19.03
N GLY A 101 -24.92 0.18 17.89
CA GLY A 101 -25.85 -0.44 16.95
C GLY A 101 -26.65 -1.63 17.49
N VAL A 102 -27.71 -1.98 16.76
CA VAL A 102 -28.60 -3.10 17.06
C VAL A 102 -28.21 -4.31 16.19
N PRO A 103 -27.99 -5.51 16.77
CA PRO A 103 -27.81 -6.73 16.00
C PRO A 103 -29.02 -7.03 15.10
N ARG A 104 -28.77 -7.24 13.82
CA ARG A 104 -29.74 -7.71 12.81
C ARG A 104 -29.29 -9.05 12.28
N ASN A 105 -30.22 -10.00 12.23
CA ASN A 105 -29.99 -11.35 11.74
C ASN A 105 -30.61 -11.46 10.35
N PHE A 106 -29.91 -12.11 9.44
CA PHE A 106 -30.44 -12.46 8.12
C PHE A 106 -30.35 -13.97 7.93
N SER A 107 -31.44 -14.58 7.46
CA SER A 107 -31.46 -15.95 6.97
C SER A 107 -31.16 -15.97 5.48
N GLY A 108 -30.38 -16.93 5.01
CA GLY A 108 -30.13 -17.13 3.60
C GLY A 108 -30.04 -18.59 3.21
N ILE A 109 -30.26 -18.85 1.93
CA ILE A 109 -30.08 -20.17 1.32
C ILE A 109 -29.27 -20.08 0.03
N VAL A 110 -28.53 -21.14 -0.28
CA VAL A 110 -27.80 -21.30 -1.54
C VAL A 110 -27.80 -22.77 -1.97
N ASN A 111 -28.08 -23.03 -3.24
CA ASN A 111 -27.99 -24.36 -3.84
C ASN A 111 -26.54 -24.69 -4.18
N VAL A 112 -26.21 -25.96 -4.00
CA VAL A 112 -24.87 -26.52 -4.14
C VAL A 112 -24.89 -27.50 -5.30
N LYS A 113 -23.95 -27.35 -6.22
CA LYS A 113 -23.87 -28.11 -7.47
C LYS A 113 -22.65 -29.01 -7.47
N CYS A 114 -22.91 -30.31 -7.65
CA CYS A 114 -21.91 -31.30 -8.02
C CYS A 114 -22.03 -31.62 -9.52
N PRO A 115 -20.92 -31.80 -10.28
CA PRO A 115 -20.97 -32.08 -11.71
C PRO A 115 -21.72 -33.38 -12.05
N ASN A 116 -21.70 -34.36 -11.14
CA ASN A 116 -22.56 -35.55 -11.21
C ASN A 116 -23.75 -35.37 -10.24
N PRO A 117 -24.97 -35.12 -10.74
CA PRO A 117 -26.15 -34.88 -9.90
C PRO A 117 -26.68 -36.13 -9.20
N ASN A 118 -26.15 -37.31 -9.50
CA ASN A 118 -26.56 -38.59 -8.90
C ASN A 118 -25.71 -38.97 -7.67
N VAL A 119 -24.80 -38.09 -7.23
CA VAL A 119 -23.95 -38.32 -6.06
C VAL A 119 -24.69 -37.94 -4.78
N ASN A 120 -24.90 -38.92 -3.90
CA ASN A 120 -25.20 -38.65 -2.49
C ASN A 120 -23.89 -38.42 -1.75
N LEU A 121 -23.64 -37.18 -1.30
CA LEU A 121 -22.48 -36.86 -0.45
C LEU A 121 -22.60 -37.55 0.92
N SER A 122 -21.47 -37.94 1.52
CA SER A 122 -21.40 -38.51 2.87
C SER A 122 -21.64 -37.48 3.98
N GLU A 123 -21.86 -37.95 5.20
CA GLU A 123 -21.98 -37.10 6.40
C GLU A 123 -20.71 -36.27 6.65
N SER A 124 -19.54 -36.90 6.48
CA SER A 124 -18.23 -36.23 6.46
C SER A 124 -18.12 -35.15 5.38
N ALA A 125 -18.63 -35.40 4.17
CA ALA A 125 -18.61 -34.42 3.09
C ALA A 125 -19.50 -33.20 3.43
N TYR A 126 -20.65 -33.37 4.10
CA TYR A 126 -21.45 -32.22 4.55
C TYR A 126 -20.79 -31.42 5.68
N ASP A 127 -20.04 -32.05 6.60
CA ASP A 127 -19.27 -31.31 7.64
C ASP A 127 -18.17 -30.46 7.00
N VAL A 128 -17.32 -31.08 6.17
CA VAL A 128 -16.23 -30.40 5.47
C VAL A 128 -16.78 -29.29 4.55
N PHE A 129 -17.91 -29.53 3.88
CA PHE A 129 -18.60 -28.51 3.09
C PHE A 129 -19.15 -27.37 3.96
N SER A 130 -19.89 -27.66 5.03
CA SER A 130 -20.52 -26.64 5.88
C SER A 130 -19.48 -25.75 6.57
N LYS A 131 -18.36 -26.33 6.98
CA LYS A 131 -17.20 -25.62 7.53
C LYS A 131 -16.55 -24.68 6.51
N ASN A 132 -16.31 -25.16 5.29
CA ASN A 132 -15.71 -24.34 4.23
C ASN A 132 -16.67 -23.27 3.67
N LEU A 133 -17.98 -23.58 3.58
CA LEU A 133 -19.01 -22.58 3.28
C LEU A 133 -19.08 -21.52 4.37
N ASN A 134 -19.06 -21.90 5.66
CA ASN A 134 -19.10 -20.90 6.73
C ASN A 134 -17.84 -20.02 6.76
N LYS A 135 -16.66 -20.61 6.55
CA LYS A 135 -15.42 -19.84 6.33
C LYS A 135 -15.60 -18.86 5.16
N ARG A 136 -16.11 -19.32 4.02
CA ARG A 136 -16.34 -18.48 2.84
C ARG A 136 -17.32 -17.33 3.11
N LEU A 137 -18.43 -17.59 3.82
CA LEU A 137 -19.39 -16.54 4.21
C LEU A 137 -18.70 -15.50 5.10
N ASN A 138 -17.94 -15.94 6.10
CA ASN A 138 -17.17 -15.07 6.98
C ASN A 138 -16.15 -14.23 6.18
N ASP A 139 -15.30 -14.87 5.37
CA ASP A 139 -14.31 -14.22 4.50
C ASP A 139 -14.97 -13.15 3.58
N VAL A 140 -16.15 -13.44 3.02
CA VAL A 140 -16.89 -12.53 2.12
C VAL A 140 -17.42 -11.30 2.82
N TYR A 141 -18.11 -11.46 3.96
CA TYR A 141 -18.78 -10.33 4.60
C TYR A 141 -17.81 -9.51 5.46
N SER A 142 -16.87 -10.13 6.17
CA SER A 142 -15.86 -9.42 6.98
C SER A 142 -14.91 -8.54 6.14
N HIS A 143 -14.58 -8.94 4.92
CA HIS A 143 -13.74 -8.16 3.99
C HIS A 143 -14.55 -7.36 2.96
N SER A 144 -15.88 -7.27 3.11
CA SER A 144 -16.72 -6.45 2.22
C SER A 144 -16.47 -4.96 2.49
N PRO A 145 -16.08 -4.14 1.50
CA PRO A 145 -15.83 -2.71 1.71
C PRO A 145 -17.04 -1.94 2.27
N GLY A 146 -18.26 -2.39 1.96
CA GLY A 146 -19.50 -1.75 2.43
C GLY A 146 -20.15 -2.41 3.66
N LEU A 147 -19.79 -3.66 4.01
CA LEU A 147 -20.44 -4.41 5.11
C LEU A 147 -19.48 -4.90 6.21
N GLY A 148 -18.17 -4.94 5.99
CA GLY A 148 -17.21 -5.59 6.89
C GLY A 148 -17.16 -4.98 8.29
N ILE A 149 -17.23 -3.66 8.38
CA ILE A 149 -17.28 -2.92 9.65
C ILE A 149 -18.55 -3.19 10.48
N TYR A 150 -19.61 -3.70 9.84
CA TYR A 150 -20.87 -4.05 10.47
C TYR A 150 -20.99 -5.57 10.72
N PHE A 151 -20.14 -6.41 10.12
CA PHE A 151 -20.29 -7.86 10.19
C PHE A 151 -19.85 -8.42 11.55
N ILE A 152 -20.73 -9.20 12.19
CA ILE A 152 -20.45 -9.89 13.45
C ILE A 152 -20.06 -11.35 13.18
N SER A 153 -20.90 -12.10 12.46
CA SER A 153 -20.73 -13.55 12.30
C SER A 153 -21.55 -14.15 11.16
N SER A 154 -21.16 -15.36 10.76
CA SER A 154 -21.94 -16.26 9.91
C SER A 154 -21.98 -17.66 10.51
N GLU A 155 -23.06 -18.39 10.23
CA GLU A 155 -23.22 -19.79 10.63
C GLU A 155 -23.98 -20.57 9.55
N VAL A 156 -23.49 -21.75 9.18
CA VAL A 156 -24.25 -22.68 8.30
C VAL A 156 -25.06 -23.60 9.20
N ILE A 157 -26.38 -23.48 9.13
CA ILE A 157 -27.34 -24.07 10.08
C ILE A 157 -27.68 -25.51 9.69
N SER A 158 -27.83 -25.77 8.39
CA SER A 158 -28.28 -27.07 7.87
C SER A 158 -28.01 -27.23 6.37
N PHE A 159 -28.00 -28.49 5.93
CA PHE A 159 -27.93 -28.87 4.51
C PHE A 159 -29.10 -29.80 4.15
N SER A 160 -29.92 -29.41 3.18
CA SER A 160 -31.00 -30.24 2.64
C SER A 160 -30.44 -31.20 1.58
N ARG A 161 -30.29 -32.48 1.93
CA ARG A 161 -29.78 -33.54 1.04
C ARG A 161 -30.59 -33.72 -0.24
N GLU A 162 -31.92 -33.58 -0.16
CA GLU A 162 -32.82 -33.84 -1.30
C GLU A 162 -32.69 -32.81 -2.41
N ASN A 163 -32.37 -31.56 -2.04
CA ASN A 163 -32.34 -30.42 -2.97
C ASN A 163 -30.95 -29.77 -3.09
N ASN A 164 -29.95 -30.32 -2.37
CA ASN A 164 -28.61 -29.76 -2.18
C ASN A 164 -28.59 -28.28 -1.78
N ILE A 165 -29.42 -27.89 -0.81
CA ILE A 165 -29.55 -26.50 -0.33
C ILE A 165 -28.87 -26.34 1.01
N ALA A 166 -27.87 -25.46 1.10
CA ALA A 166 -27.32 -25.02 2.37
C ALA A 166 -28.11 -23.81 2.90
N SER A 167 -28.49 -23.85 4.18
CA SER A 167 -29.15 -22.75 4.89
C SER A 167 -28.17 -22.13 5.89
N TYR A 168 -28.10 -20.80 5.94
CA TYR A 168 -27.15 -20.07 6.78
C TYR A 168 -27.77 -18.84 7.45
N TYR A 169 -27.19 -18.40 8.57
CA TYR A 169 -27.42 -17.09 9.15
C TYR A 169 -26.22 -16.18 8.93
N LEU A 170 -26.50 -14.89 8.83
CA LEU A 170 -25.55 -13.78 8.90
C LEU A 170 -26.01 -12.82 10.01
N GLN A 171 -25.08 -12.27 10.77
CA GLN A 171 -25.37 -11.28 11.81
C GLN A 171 -24.56 -10.01 11.57
N PHE A 172 -25.22 -8.85 11.62
CA PHE A 172 -24.63 -7.53 11.46
C PHE A 172 -25.03 -6.60 12.60
N LEU A 173 -24.13 -5.69 12.99
CA LEU A 173 -24.39 -4.61 13.96
C LEU A 173 -24.82 -3.36 13.19
N VAL A 174 -26.07 -2.92 13.35
CA VAL A 174 -26.67 -1.86 12.53
C VAL A 174 -26.84 -0.57 13.34
N PRO A 175 -26.27 0.58 12.92
CA PRO A 175 -26.46 1.85 13.60
C PRO A 175 -27.93 2.20 13.81
N ILE A 176 -28.27 2.74 15.00
CA ILE A 176 -29.67 2.88 15.45
C ILE A 176 -30.52 3.77 14.54
N GLU A 177 -29.98 4.89 14.07
CA GLU A 177 -30.81 6.06 13.72
C GLU A 177 -31.44 6.02 12.32
N ASN A 178 -30.94 5.18 11.42
CA ASN A 178 -31.20 5.30 9.98
C ASN A 178 -32.05 4.14 9.43
N ALA A 179 -33.37 4.33 9.31
CA ALA A 179 -34.22 3.42 8.53
C ALA A 179 -33.76 3.33 7.06
N ASP A 180 -33.27 4.45 6.51
CA ASP A 180 -32.65 4.54 5.19
C ASP A 180 -31.37 3.70 5.05
N PHE A 181 -30.64 3.41 6.14
CA PHE A 181 -29.47 2.54 6.09
C PHE A 181 -29.87 1.11 5.73
N MET A 182 -30.95 0.58 6.31
CA MET A 182 -31.51 -0.73 5.92
C MET A 182 -32.04 -0.74 4.49
N THR A 183 -32.51 0.40 3.98
CA THR A 183 -33.05 0.54 2.62
C THR A 183 -31.94 0.61 1.56
N TYR A 184 -30.86 1.36 1.81
CA TYR A 184 -29.86 1.69 0.80
C TYR A 184 -28.45 1.10 1.02
N ARG A 185 -28.04 0.79 2.26
CA ARG A 185 -26.71 0.19 2.58
C ARG A 185 -26.77 -1.25 3.09
N MET A 186 -27.89 -1.72 3.63
CA MET A 186 -28.03 -3.08 4.18
C MET A 186 -29.38 -3.72 3.84
N SER A 187 -29.80 -3.59 2.58
CA SER A 187 -30.98 -4.29 2.07
C SER A 187 -30.71 -5.77 1.80
N GLU A 188 -31.76 -6.60 1.85
CA GLU A 188 -31.67 -8.03 1.53
C GLU A 188 -31.01 -8.27 0.16
N GLU A 189 -31.31 -7.41 -0.82
CA GLU A 189 -30.71 -7.45 -2.16
C GLU A 189 -29.22 -7.10 -2.17
N PHE A 190 -28.80 -6.08 -1.42
CA PHE A 190 -27.39 -5.67 -1.37
C PHE A 190 -26.51 -6.78 -0.77
N ILE A 191 -26.93 -7.37 0.35
CA ILE A 191 -26.24 -8.49 0.99
C ILE A 191 -26.23 -9.71 0.06
N MET A 192 -27.36 -10.04 -0.56
CA MET A 192 -27.49 -11.15 -1.52
C MET A 192 -26.54 -10.98 -2.71
N ASN A 193 -26.47 -9.78 -3.28
CA ASN A 193 -25.65 -9.52 -4.47
C ASN A 193 -24.14 -9.52 -4.17
N ILE A 194 -23.71 -9.19 -2.94
CA ILE A 194 -22.31 -9.35 -2.50
C ILE A 194 -21.88 -10.81 -2.54
N LEU A 195 -22.67 -11.74 -1.99
CA LEU A 195 -22.36 -13.17 -2.06
C LEU A 195 -22.45 -13.71 -3.49
N ARG A 196 -23.42 -13.27 -4.29
CA ARG A 196 -23.50 -13.63 -5.72
C ARG A 196 -22.26 -13.22 -6.49
N GLN A 197 -21.78 -12.00 -6.32
CA GLN A 197 -20.57 -11.50 -6.97
C GLN A 197 -19.37 -12.39 -6.60
N ASN A 198 -19.18 -12.68 -5.31
CA ASN A 198 -18.13 -13.58 -4.86
C ASN A 198 -18.25 -15.00 -5.45
N ILE A 199 -19.46 -15.51 -5.67
CA ILE A 199 -19.69 -16.81 -6.32
C ILE A 199 -19.31 -16.77 -7.80
N TYR A 200 -19.64 -15.71 -8.54
CA TYR A 200 -19.19 -15.54 -9.92
C TYR A 200 -17.65 -15.46 -10.02
N ASP A 201 -17.01 -14.70 -9.13
CA ASP A 201 -15.55 -14.50 -9.11
C ASP A 201 -14.78 -15.74 -8.66
N LYS A 202 -15.38 -16.59 -7.81
CA LYS A 202 -14.77 -17.79 -7.21
C LYS A 202 -15.76 -18.96 -7.21
N GLN A 203 -16.06 -19.54 -8.36
CA GLN A 203 -17.13 -20.55 -8.50
C GLN A 203 -16.93 -21.77 -7.60
N ASN A 204 -15.72 -22.34 -7.60
CA ASN A 204 -15.34 -23.41 -6.68
C ASN A 204 -15.12 -22.84 -5.27
N ILE A 205 -15.49 -23.60 -4.23
CA ILE A 205 -14.99 -23.37 -2.88
C ILE A 205 -13.63 -24.07 -2.78
N SER A 206 -12.58 -23.35 -2.37
CA SER A 206 -11.20 -23.86 -2.34
C SER A 206 -11.01 -25.05 -1.39
N ASP A 207 -10.05 -25.92 -1.73
CA ASP A 207 -9.45 -26.93 -0.85
C ASP A 207 -10.42 -27.97 -0.25
N LEU A 208 -11.53 -28.25 -0.95
CA LEU A 208 -12.49 -29.31 -0.61
C LEU A 208 -12.07 -30.67 -1.18
N ASP A 209 -11.36 -31.45 -0.36
CA ASP A 209 -11.13 -32.88 -0.57
C ASP A 209 -12.41 -33.68 -0.26
N ILE A 210 -13.38 -33.59 -1.17
CA ILE A 210 -14.60 -34.42 -1.17
C ILE A 210 -14.45 -35.45 -2.31
N PRO A 211 -14.05 -36.71 -2.02
CA PRO A 211 -13.79 -37.71 -3.05
C PRO A 211 -15.05 -38.12 -3.84
N GLU A 212 -16.25 -37.85 -3.31
CA GLU A 212 -17.51 -38.05 -4.03
C GLU A 212 -17.81 -36.95 -5.07
N CYS A 213 -17.23 -35.75 -4.94
CA CYS A 213 -17.55 -34.58 -5.76
C CYS A 213 -16.38 -33.58 -5.80
N THR A 214 -15.51 -33.74 -6.80
CA THR A 214 -14.24 -33.01 -6.96
C THR A 214 -14.36 -31.52 -7.24
N ASP A 215 -15.48 -31.08 -7.84
CA ASP A 215 -15.67 -29.70 -8.32
C ASP A 215 -16.99 -29.14 -7.78
N ILE A 216 -17.11 -29.12 -6.45
CA ILE A 216 -18.31 -28.61 -5.78
C ILE A 216 -18.40 -27.08 -5.89
N THR A 217 -19.53 -26.60 -6.41
CA THR A 217 -19.77 -25.18 -6.74
C THR A 217 -21.05 -24.67 -6.10
N LEU A 218 -21.17 -23.34 -5.97
CA LEU A 218 -22.38 -22.66 -5.52
C LEU A 218 -23.15 -22.10 -6.71
N ASP A 219 -24.48 -22.13 -6.68
CA ASP A 219 -25.31 -21.48 -7.71
C ASP A 219 -25.64 -20.04 -7.31
N PRO A 220 -25.07 -19.01 -7.97
CA PRO A 220 -25.34 -17.61 -7.62
C PRO A 220 -26.81 -17.23 -7.85
N SER A 221 -27.47 -17.82 -8.86
CA SER A 221 -28.88 -17.52 -9.14
C SER A 221 -29.82 -18.04 -8.05
N SER A 222 -29.40 -19.07 -7.31
CA SER A 222 -30.17 -19.65 -6.20
C SER A 222 -30.05 -18.90 -4.88
N VAL A 223 -29.05 -18.02 -4.73
CA VAL A 223 -28.83 -17.28 -3.48
C VAL A 223 -30.07 -16.42 -3.21
N THR A 224 -30.63 -16.55 -2.01
CA THR A 224 -31.62 -15.63 -1.47
C THR A 224 -31.30 -15.30 -0.02
N ILE A 225 -31.66 -14.11 0.43
CA ILE A 225 -31.45 -13.60 1.80
C ILE A 225 -32.73 -12.92 2.27
N LYS A 226 -33.03 -13.00 3.57
CA LYS A 226 -34.17 -12.36 4.25
C LYS A 226 -33.78 -11.88 5.64
N LEU A 227 -34.28 -10.72 6.06
CA LEU A 227 -34.21 -10.23 7.44
C LEU A 227 -35.13 -11.08 8.35
N ILE A 228 -34.69 -11.35 9.59
CA ILE A 228 -35.44 -12.14 10.60
C ILE A 228 -35.39 -11.51 12.00
#